data_AF-A0A941R8Y4-F1
#
_entry.id   AF-A0A941R8Y4-F1
#
_cell.length_a   1.000
_cell.length_b   1.000
_cell.length_c   1.000
_cell.angle_alpha   90.00
_cell.angle_beta   90.00
_cell.angle_gamma   90.00
#
_symmetry.space_group_name_H-M   'P 1'
#
loop_
_entity.id
_entity.type
_entity.pdbx_description
1 polymer ?
#
loop_
_entity_poly.entity_id
_entity_poly.type
_entity_poly.pdbx_seq_one_letter_code
_entity_poly.pdbx_strand_id
1 'polypeptide(L)'
;MQGKDLFLVLLGVFILSVTFFFCGKGAVTSPPPVALQNPSETHPPTPNIIEPPSSPVPPVSAAAALKKKIDALLVGNAIAFRLNSAILLPEGKTVLNNVAAILQEDPTVAFEVGGHTDNVGPEQSNWVLSEQRAKAVVEYLISQGIAAERLAHKGYGASRPIAESATDEGRWQNRRIEFSIGAKGEQP
;
A
#
# COMPACT_ATOMS: atom_id res chain seq x y z
N MET A 1 38.05 -52.39 -9.50
CA MET A 1 39.13 -52.84 -8.60
C MET A 1 40.35 -51.97 -8.86
N GLN A 2 40.77 -51.24 -7.81
CA GLN A 2 42.09 -50.63 -7.52
C GLN A 2 43.00 -50.05 -8.63
N GLY A 3 43.47 -48.82 -8.36
CA GLY A 3 44.61 -48.15 -8.98
C GLY A 3 44.43 -46.62 -8.90
N LYS A 4 44.43 -46.00 -7.72
CA LYS A 4 45.58 -45.49 -6.94
C LYS A 4 46.59 -44.64 -7.75
N ASP A 5 46.45 -43.33 -7.51
CA ASP A 5 47.51 -42.38 -7.16
C ASP A 5 48.47 -41.93 -8.26
N LEU A 6 48.14 -40.81 -8.91
CA LEU A 6 49.13 -39.79 -9.27
C LEU A 6 48.42 -38.48 -9.66
N PHE A 7 48.20 -37.56 -8.70
CA PHE A 7 47.88 -36.18 -9.06
C PHE A 7 48.85 -35.21 -8.41
N LEU A 8 49.55 -34.53 -9.31
CA LEU A 8 50.60 -33.55 -9.11
C LEU A 8 50.15 -32.35 -8.28
N VAL A 9 51.01 -32.01 -7.34
CA VAL A 9 51.56 -30.67 -7.07
C VAL A 9 51.19 -29.62 -8.12
N LEU A 10 50.50 -28.54 -7.72
CA LEU A 10 50.99 -27.17 -7.89
C LEU A 10 50.08 -26.17 -7.19
N LEU A 11 50.64 -25.62 -6.12
CA LEU A 11 50.23 -24.43 -5.41
C LEU A 11 50.22 -23.23 -6.38
N GLY A 12 49.04 -22.67 -6.67
CA GLY A 12 48.86 -21.50 -7.53
C GLY A 12 48.17 -20.37 -6.78
N VAL A 13 48.93 -19.64 -5.97
CA VAL A 13 48.51 -18.40 -5.33
C VAL A 13 48.43 -17.32 -6.40
N PHE A 14 47.23 -16.84 -6.72
CA PHE A 14 47.03 -15.66 -7.56
C PHE A 14 46.36 -14.55 -6.73
N ILE A 15 47.20 -13.67 -6.18
CA ILE A 15 46.82 -12.46 -5.46
C ILE A 15 46.33 -11.46 -6.51
N LEU A 16 45.02 -11.35 -6.70
CA LEU A 16 44.44 -10.24 -7.46
C LEU A 16 44.23 -9.06 -6.50
N SER A 17 45.23 -8.18 -6.48
CA SER A 17 45.16 -6.85 -5.90
C SER A 17 44.11 -6.04 -6.65
N VAL A 18 42.96 -5.80 -6.02
CA VAL A 18 42.05 -4.72 -6.40
C VAL A 18 41.90 -3.81 -5.18
N THR A 19 42.78 -2.82 -5.18
CA THR A 19 42.73 -1.58 -4.41
C THR A 19 41.38 -0.89 -4.59
N PHE A 20 40.60 -0.73 -3.52
CA PHE A 20 39.72 0.42 -3.28
C PHE A 20 39.32 0.42 -1.80
N PHE A 21 40.16 1.02 -0.95
CA PHE A 21 39.79 1.36 0.42
C PHE A 21 40.01 2.86 0.64
N PHE A 22 38.90 3.59 0.54
CA PHE A 22 38.57 4.81 1.28
C PHE A 22 39.71 5.82 1.53
N CYS A 23 39.93 6.72 0.57
CA CYS A 23 40.41 8.06 0.86
C CYS A 23 39.22 9.02 0.86
N GLY A 24 38.98 9.71 1.99
CA GLY A 24 37.96 10.76 2.06
C GLY A 24 37.31 10.95 3.44
N LYS A 25 38.09 11.22 4.49
CA LYS A 25 37.56 11.93 5.67
C LYS A 25 37.34 13.40 5.28
N GLY A 26 36.19 13.69 4.70
CA GLY A 26 35.67 15.05 4.63
C GLY A 26 35.06 15.41 5.98
N ALA A 27 35.77 16.18 6.79
CA ALA A 27 35.18 16.86 7.92
C ALA A 27 34.25 17.97 7.37
N VAL A 28 32.95 17.68 7.28
CA VAL A 28 31.95 18.72 7.03
C VAL A 28 31.65 19.35 8.37
N THR A 29 32.35 20.44 8.65
CA THR A 29 32.02 21.38 9.73
C THR A 29 30.67 22.00 9.40
N SER A 30 29.62 21.64 10.14
CA SER A 30 28.36 22.36 10.11
C SER A 30 28.60 23.81 10.58
N PRO A 31 28.16 24.84 9.83
CA PRO A 31 28.19 26.21 10.32
C PRO A 31 27.22 26.38 11.50
N PRO A 32 27.50 27.31 12.44
CA PRO A 32 26.68 27.54 13.62
C PRO A 32 25.25 27.99 13.27
N PRO A 33 24.26 27.77 14.16
CA PRO A 33 22.89 28.18 13.91
C PRO A 33 22.80 29.71 13.90
N VAL A 34 22.45 30.29 12.74
CA VAL A 34 22.08 31.69 12.64
C VAL A 34 20.67 31.83 13.19
N ALA A 35 20.56 32.36 14.40
CA ALA A 35 19.31 32.84 14.95
C ALA A 35 18.85 34.08 14.15
N LEU A 36 17.91 33.89 13.22
CA LEU A 36 17.13 34.98 12.67
C LEU A 36 15.90 35.18 13.55
N GLN A 37 16.03 36.13 14.48
CA GLN A 37 14.89 36.84 15.05
C GLN A 37 14.11 37.43 13.87
N ASN A 38 12.86 36.99 13.67
CA ASN A 38 11.97 37.72 12.79
C ASN A 38 11.23 38.77 13.65
N PRO A 39 11.42 40.08 13.39
CA PRO A 39 10.66 41.12 14.05
C PRO A 39 9.18 40.94 13.75
N SER A 40 8.36 41.20 14.76
CA SER A 40 6.91 41.31 14.64
C SER A 40 6.52 42.26 13.50
N GLU A 41 6.02 41.72 12.40
CA GLU A 41 5.28 42.50 11.42
C GLU A 41 3.80 42.50 11.81
N THR A 42 3.37 43.67 12.27
CA THR A 42 1.99 44.09 12.46
C THR A 42 1.25 44.10 11.12
N HIS A 43 0.32 43.17 10.91
CA HIS A 43 -0.69 43.31 9.86
C HIS A 43 -1.88 44.14 10.39
N PRO A 44 -2.33 45.17 9.65
CA PRO A 44 -3.54 45.93 9.98
C PRO A 44 -4.79 45.06 9.82
N PRO A 45 -5.88 45.33 10.57
CA PRO A 45 -7.13 44.60 10.40
C PRO A 45 -7.77 45.00 9.06
N THR A 46 -7.93 44.05 8.15
CA THR A 46 -8.82 44.22 6.99
C THR A 46 -10.23 43.76 7.35
N PRO A 47 -11.23 44.66 7.35
CA PRO A 47 -12.63 44.30 7.45
C PRO A 47 -13.23 44.12 6.04
N ASN A 48 -13.51 42.89 5.66
CA ASN A 48 -14.84 42.53 5.15
C ASN A 48 -14.98 41.03 4.97
N ILE A 49 -15.96 40.51 5.69
CA ILE A 49 -16.57 39.20 5.55
C ILE A 49 -17.16 39.12 4.15
N ILE A 50 -16.48 38.44 3.25
CA ILE A 50 -17.15 37.71 2.16
C ILE A 50 -16.84 36.26 2.46
N GLU A 51 -17.75 35.63 3.19
CA GLU A 51 -17.82 34.18 3.27
C GLU A 51 -17.81 33.67 1.81
N PRO A 52 -16.82 32.85 1.38
CA PRO A 52 -16.91 32.21 0.08
C PRO A 52 -18.24 31.48 0.02
N PRO A 53 -19.00 31.56 -1.10
CA PRO A 53 -20.36 31.06 -1.14
C PRO A 53 -20.38 29.61 -0.68
N SER A 54 -21.18 29.35 0.35
CA SER A 54 -21.58 28.02 0.82
C SER A 54 -22.13 27.24 -0.37
N SER A 55 -21.25 26.55 -1.09
CA SER A 55 -21.63 25.67 -2.19
C SER A 55 -22.39 24.48 -1.59
N PRO A 56 -23.51 24.06 -2.20
CA PRO A 56 -24.40 23.06 -1.62
C PRO A 56 -23.65 21.72 -1.58
N VAL A 57 -23.59 21.04 -0.43
CA VAL A 57 -22.96 19.72 -0.23
C VAL A 57 -23.07 18.79 -1.46
N PRO A 58 -21.95 18.34 -2.11
CA PRO A 58 -21.97 17.00 -2.73
C PRO A 58 -20.57 16.32 -2.88
N PRO A 59 -19.69 16.21 -1.86
CA PRO A 59 -18.56 15.25 -1.93
C PRO A 59 -18.84 13.94 -1.15
N VAL A 60 -19.65 13.98 -0.08
CA VAL A 60 -19.91 12.79 0.77
C VAL A 60 -20.93 11.83 0.14
N SER A 61 -21.95 12.36 -0.55
CA SER A 61 -23.01 11.54 -1.16
C SER A 61 -22.51 10.74 -2.37
N ALA A 62 -21.64 11.32 -3.20
CA ALA A 62 -21.08 10.66 -4.37
C ALA A 62 -20.10 9.53 -3.97
N ALA A 63 -19.20 9.79 -3.02
CA ALA A 63 -18.29 8.79 -2.48
C ALA A 63 -19.02 7.59 -1.85
N ALA A 64 -20.08 7.85 -1.09
CA ALA A 64 -20.91 6.80 -0.50
C ALA A 64 -21.64 5.95 -1.57
N ALA A 65 -22.09 6.56 -2.66
CA ALA A 65 -22.73 5.85 -3.76
C ALA A 65 -21.75 4.91 -4.49
N LEU A 66 -20.53 5.39 -4.80
CA LEU A 66 -19.48 4.56 -5.39
C LEU A 66 -19.08 3.41 -4.47
N LYS A 67 -18.86 3.70 -3.17
CA LYS A 67 -18.55 2.67 -2.18
C LYS A 67 -19.63 1.58 -2.16
N LYS A 68 -20.91 1.98 -2.14
CA LYS A 68 -22.03 1.03 -2.14
C LYS A 68 -22.04 0.14 -3.39
N LYS A 69 -21.70 0.68 -4.58
CA LYS A 69 -21.56 -0.12 -5.81
C LYS A 69 -20.42 -1.14 -5.69
N ILE A 70 -19.26 -0.72 -5.18
CA ILE A 70 -18.11 -1.61 -4.97
C ILE A 70 -18.45 -2.70 -3.96
N ASP A 71 -19.03 -2.35 -2.81
CA ASP A 71 -19.42 -3.31 -1.78
C ASP A 71 -20.39 -4.35 -2.36
N ALA A 72 -21.41 -3.90 -3.11
CA ALA A 72 -22.39 -4.79 -3.76
C ALA A 72 -21.74 -5.70 -4.81
N LEU A 73 -20.77 -5.20 -5.58
CA LEU A 73 -20.01 -6.00 -6.54
C LEU A 73 -19.22 -7.11 -5.82
N LEU A 74 -18.62 -6.81 -4.67
CA LEU A 74 -17.78 -7.76 -3.93
C LEU A 74 -18.59 -8.82 -3.16
N VAL A 75 -19.90 -8.62 -2.98
CA VAL A 75 -20.78 -9.67 -2.45
C VAL A 75 -20.80 -10.85 -3.42
N GLY A 76 -20.18 -11.97 -3.02
CA GLY A 76 -20.09 -13.18 -3.83
C GLY A 76 -18.98 -13.19 -4.89
N ASN A 77 -18.25 -12.07 -5.08
CA ASN A 77 -17.15 -11.99 -6.04
C ASN A 77 -15.83 -11.66 -5.32
N ALA A 78 -15.16 -12.69 -4.82
CA ALA A 78 -13.88 -12.52 -4.14
C ALA A 78 -12.77 -12.12 -5.13
N ILE A 79 -11.91 -11.18 -4.72
CA ILE A 79 -10.67 -10.88 -5.43
C ILE A 79 -9.69 -12.03 -5.15
N ALA A 80 -9.52 -12.91 -6.14
CA ALA A 80 -8.79 -14.16 -5.99
C ALA A 80 -7.27 -13.99 -6.13
N PHE A 81 -6.53 -14.67 -5.25
CA PHE A 81 -5.07 -14.73 -5.24
C PHE A 81 -4.58 -16.17 -5.27
N ARG A 82 -3.33 -16.37 -5.71
CA ARG A 82 -2.63 -17.65 -5.48
C ARG A 82 -2.55 -17.92 -3.98
N LEU A 83 -2.64 -19.20 -3.61
CA LEU A 83 -2.58 -19.65 -2.22
C LEU A 83 -1.37 -19.05 -1.50
N ASN A 84 -1.60 -18.49 -0.30
CA ASN A 84 -0.59 -17.85 0.55
C ASN A 84 0.30 -16.81 -0.16
N SER A 85 -0.26 -16.10 -1.14
CA SER A 85 0.46 -15.12 -1.96
C SER A 85 -0.39 -13.87 -2.22
N ALA A 86 0.28 -12.82 -2.70
CA ALA A 86 -0.31 -11.61 -3.25
C ALA A 86 -0.40 -11.61 -4.79
N ILE A 87 -0.09 -12.74 -5.45
CA ILE A 87 -0.25 -12.87 -6.90
C ILE A 87 -1.73 -12.98 -7.25
N LEU A 88 -2.27 -11.96 -7.92
CA LEU A 88 -3.64 -11.95 -8.45
C LEU A 88 -3.85 -13.02 -9.52
N LEU A 89 -4.93 -13.78 -9.37
CA LEU A 89 -5.39 -14.74 -10.39
C LEU A 89 -6.23 -14.03 -11.47
N PRO A 90 -6.40 -14.63 -12.67
CA PRO A 90 -7.24 -14.06 -13.72
C PRO A 90 -8.66 -13.70 -13.26
N GLU A 91 -9.27 -14.53 -12.42
CA GLU A 91 -10.62 -14.31 -11.88
C GLU A 91 -10.66 -13.06 -10.99
N GLY A 92 -9.65 -12.88 -10.14
CA GLY A 92 -9.52 -11.68 -9.31
C GLY A 92 -9.31 -10.41 -10.14
N LYS A 93 -8.53 -10.50 -11.23
CA LYS A 93 -8.34 -9.39 -12.18
C LYS A 93 -9.64 -8.99 -12.87
N THR A 94 -10.49 -9.94 -13.23
CA THR A 94 -11.82 -9.66 -13.79
C THR A 94 -12.69 -8.86 -12.81
N VAL A 95 -12.70 -9.23 -11.53
CA VAL A 95 -13.41 -8.46 -10.49
C VAL A 95 -12.83 -7.06 -10.38
N LEU A 96 -11.49 -6.93 -10.36
CA LEU A 96 -10.83 -5.62 -10.26
C LEU A 96 -11.05 -4.72 -11.48
N ASN A 97 -11.25 -5.28 -12.68
CA ASN A 97 -11.63 -4.48 -13.85
C ASN A 97 -12.99 -3.81 -13.64
N ASN A 98 -13.96 -4.53 -13.06
CA ASN A 98 -15.26 -3.97 -12.73
C ASN A 98 -15.15 -2.91 -11.63
N VAL A 99 -14.28 -3.12 -10.62
CA VAL A 99 -13.98 -2.10 -9.61
C VAL A 99 -13.37 -0.85 -10.27
N ALA A 100 -12.41 -1.00 -11.18
CA ALA A 100 -11.80 0.11 -11.90
C ALA A 100 -12.84 0.91 -12.69
N ALA A 101 -13.77 0.23 -13.38
CA ALA A 101 -14.86 0.88 -14.09
C ALA A 101 -15.74 1.73 -13.16
N ILE A 102 -16.07 1.24 -11.95
CA ILE A 102 -16.82 2.01 -10.95
C ILE A 102 -16.01 3.23 -10.47
N LEU A 103 -14.71 3.06 -10.21
CA LEU A 103 -13.83 4.15 -9.76
C LEU A 103 -13.59 5.23 -10.82
N GLN A 104 -13.79 4.91 -12.10
CA GLN A 104 -13.71 5.86 -13.21
C GLN A 104 -14.99 6.71 -13.35
N GLU A 105 -16.13 6.30 -12.78
CA GLU A 105 -17.37 7.08 -12.82
C GLU A 105 -17.23 8.43 -12.11
N ASP A 106 -16.43 8.48 -11.03
CA ASP A 106 -16.12 9.73 -10.31
C ASP A 106 -14.64 9.77 -9.93
N PRO A 107 -13.81 10.53 -10.68
CA PRO A 107 -12.38 10.63 -10.44
C PRO A 107 -12.00 11.47 -9.22
N THR A 108 -12.96 12.11 -8.54
CA THR A 108 -12.69 12.98 -7.39
C THR A 108 -12.61 12.23 -6.06
N VAL A 109 -13.13 10.99 -6.02
CA VAL A 109 -13.19 10.18 -4.80
C VAL A 109 -11.89 9.39 -4.62
N ALA A 110 -11.37 9.40 -3.39
CA ALA A 110 -10.24 8.59 -2.95
C ALA A 110 -10.70 7.41 -2.08
N PHE A 111 -9.95 6.31 -2.14
CA PHE A 111 -10.24 5.07 -1.43
C PHE A 111 -8.99 4.49 -0.77
N GLU A 112 -9.16 3.91 0.42
CA GLU A 112 -8.21 2.96 1.00
C GLU A 112 -8.65 1.54 0.69
N VAL A 113 -7.72 0.73 0.21
CA VAL A 113 -7.86 -0.71 0.01
C VAL A 113 -7.35 -1.44 1.26
N GLY A 114 -8.26 -2.07 1.98
CA GLY A 114 -7.97 -2.86 3.18
C GLY A 114 -7.81 -4.34 2.86
N GLY A 115 -6.69 -4.94 3.27
CA GLY A 115 -6.46 -6.38 3.19
C GLY A 115 -6.74 -7.09 4.51
N HIS A 116 -7.43 -8.23 4.47
CA HIS A 116 -7.75 -9.03 5.65
C HIS A 116 -7.42 -10.52 5.44
N THR A 117 -7.07 -11.20 6.53
CA THR A 117 -6.90 -12.66 6.58
C THR A 117 -7.90 -13.29 7.55
N ASP A 118 -7.95 -14.62 7.56
CA ASP A 118 -8.51 -15.34 8.71
C ASP A 118 -7.52 -15.32 9.89
N ASN A 119 -7.91 -15.95 10.99
CA ASN A 119 -7.12 -16.03 12.23
C ASN A 119 -6.12 -17.20 12.26
N VAL A 120 -5.90 -17.89 11.14
CA VAL A 120 -5.00 -19.04 11.09
C VAL A 120 -3.57 -18.58 10.81
N GLY A 121 -2.61 -19.13 11.54
CA GLY A 121 -1.19 -18.84 11.37
C GLY A 121 -0.67 -17.65 12.19
N PRO A 122 0.63 -17.31 12.06
CA PRO A 122 1.25 -16.28 12.87
C PRO A 122 0.71 -14.89 12.52
N GLU A 123 0.48 -14.06 13.54
CA GLU A 123 -0.05 -12.71 13.39
C GLU A 123 0.80 -11.87 12.42
N GLN A 124 2.12 -11.82 12.62
CA GLN A 124 3.02 -11.05 11.77
C GLN A 124 2.94 -11.49 10.29
N SER A 125 2.84 -12.80 10.04
CA SER A 125 2.69 -13.33 8.68
C SER A 125 1.37 -12.89 8.05
N ASN A 126 0.29 -12.87 8.82
CA ASN A 126 -1.03 -12.43 8.39
C ASN A 126 -1.06 -10.93 8.08
N TRP A 127 -0.42 -10.11 8.92
CA TRP A 127 -0.23 -8.68 8.67
C TRP A 127 0.51 -8.45 7.35
N VAL A 128 1.70 -9.05 7.18
CA VAL A 128 2.50 -8.90 5.96
C VAL A 128 1.73 -9.37 4.71
N LEU A 129 1.08 -10.53 4.76
CA LEU A 129 0.33 -11.06 3.62
C LEU A 129 -0.85 -10.15 3.26
N SER A 130 -1.59 -9.65 4.24
CA SER A 130 -2.71 -8.75 4.00
C SER A 130 -2.28 -7.43 3.38
N GLU A 131 -1.17 -6.85 3.85
CA GLU A 131 -0.57 -5.63 3.33
C GLU A 131 -0.14 -5.81 1.87
N GLN A 132 0.57 -6.91 1.57
CA GLN A 132 1.01 -7.22 0.21
C GLN A 132 -0.17 -7.41 -0.76
N ARG A 133 -1.26 -8.04 -0.31
CA ARG A 133 -2.47 -8.21 -1.12
C ARG A 133 -3.17 -6.88 -1.40
N ALA A 134 -3.31 -6.03 -0.38
CA ALA A 134 -3.89 -4.70 -0.55
C ALA A 134 -3.05 -3.86 -1.52
N LYS A 135 -1.72 -3.91 -1.39
CA LYS A 135 -0.80 -3.26 -2.32
C LYS A 135 -0.93 -3.79 -3.75
N ALA A 136 -0.98 -5.11 -3.95
CA ALA A 136 -1.14 -5.71 -5.27
C ALA A 136 -2.45 -5.29 -5.96
N VAL A 137 -3.53 -5.12 -5.18
CA VAL A 137 -4.81 -4.58 -5.68
C VAL A 137 -4.65 -3.13 -6.13
N VAL A 138 -4.00 -2.28 -5.33
CA VAL A 138 -3.74 -0.88 -5.70
C VAL A 138 -2.88 -0.80 -6.97
N GLU A 139 -1.78 -1.53 -7.04
CA GLU A 139 -0.90 -1.58 -8.22
C GLU A 139 -1.68 -2.03 -9.47
N TYR A 140 -2.56 -3.02 -9.32
CA TYR A 140 -3.42 -3.44 -10.42
C TYR A 140 -4.39 -2.34 -10.85
N LEU A 141 -5.09 -1.67 -9.92
CA LEU A 141 -6.02 -0.59 -10.26
C LEU A 141 -5.30 0.61 -10.92
N ILE A 142 -4.08 0.92 -10.49
CA ILE A 142 -3.23 1.91 -11.16
C ILE A 142 -2.94 1.50 -12.59
N SER A 143 -2.63 0.22 -12.84
CA SER A 143 -2.44 -0.29 -14.20
C SER A 143 -3.70 -0.21 -15.08
N GLN A 144 -4.89 -0.12 -14.46
CA GLN A 144 -6.17 0.10 -15.14
C GLN A 144 -6.51 1.60 -15.30
N GLY A 145 -5.58 2.51 -14.98
CA GLY A 145 -5.72 3.96 -15.18
C GLY A 145 -6.31 4.72 -14.01
N ILE A 146 -6.42 4.12 -12.81
CA ILE A 146 -6.80 4.86 -11.61
C ILE A 146 -5.57 5.64 -11.09
N ALA A 147 -5.73 6.94 -10.86
CA ALA A 147 -4.63 7.78 -10.38
C ALA A 147 -4.15 7.33 -8.98
N ALA A 148 -2.84 7.24 -8.80
CA ALA A 148 -2.22 6.66 -7.60
C ALA A 148 -2.56 7.45 -6.33
N GLU A 149 -2.64 8.78 -6.42
CA GLU A 149 -3.01 9.67 -5.32
C GLU A 149 -4.44 9.47 -4.79
N ARG A 150 -5.27 8.72 -5.51
CA ARG A 150 -6.63 8.35 -5.10
C ARG A 150 -6.68 7.04 -4.31
N LEU A 151 -5.56 6.31 -4.24
CA LEU A 151 -5.53 4.96 -3.70
C LEU A 151 -4.50 4.86 -2.58
N ALA A 152 -4.97 4.46 -1.41
CA ALA A 152 -4.12 3.99 -0.31
C ALA A 152 -4.30 2.47 -0.16
N HIS A 153 -3.33 1.80 0.46
CA HIS A 153 -3.46 0.41 0.86
C HIS A 153 -3.08 0.23 2.33
N LYS A 154 -3.71 -0.74 2.98
CA LYS A 154 -3.37 -1.14 4.35
C LYS A 154 -3.73 -2.59 4.62
N GLY A 155 -2.82 -3.30 5.27
CA GLY A 155 -3.02 -4.64 5.81
C GLY A 155 -3.55 -4.57 7.23
N TYR A 156 -4.57 -5.37 7.51
CA TYR A 156 -5.17 -5.50 8.84
C TYR A 156 -4.95 -6.89 9.45
N GLY A 157 -4.34 -7.82 8.72
CA GLY A 157 -4.22 -9.23 9.12
C GLY A 157 -5.57 -9.79 9.56
N ALA A 158 -5.57 -10.47 10.71
CA ALA A 158 -6.75 -11.06 11.33
C ALA A 158 -7.46 -10.12 12.33
N SER A 159 -6.97 -8.89 12.52
CA SER A 159 -7.39 -8.02 13.64
C SER A 159 -8.80 -7.44 13.51
N ARG A 160 -9.39 -7.49 12.32
CA ARG A 160 -10.72 -6.92 12.00
C ARG A 160 -11.64 -7.99 11.37
N PRO A 161 -12.03 -9.03 12.12
CA PRO A 161 -12.96 -10.04 11.64
C PRO A 161 -14.35 -9.43 11.46
N ILE A 162 -15.06 -9.87 10.42
CA ILE A 162 -16.47 -9.51 10.17
C ILE A 162 -17.41 -10.69 10.42
N ALA A 163 -16.83 -11.87 10.62
CA ALA A 163 -17.55 -13.10 10.89
C ALA A 163 -16.79 -13.98 11.88
N GLU A 164 -17.50 -14.94 12.47
CA GLU A 164 -16.96 -15.87 13.44
C GLU A 164 -15.84 -16.72 12.82
N SER A 165 -14.63 -16.65 13.38
CA SER A 165 -13.48 -17.37 12.80
C SER A 165 -13.46 -18.87 13.08
N ALA A 166 -14.40 -19.38 13.89
CA ALA A 166 -14.51 -20.80 14.21
C ALA A 166 -15.06 -21.62 13.04
N THR A 167 -15.89 -21.03 12.16
CA THR A 167 -16.50 -21.71 11.01
C THR A 167 -15.69 -21.51 9.74
N ASP A 168 -15.77 -22.45 8.79
CA ASP A 168 -15.12 -22.31 7.48
C ASP A 168 -15.70 -21.13 6.70
N GLU A 169 -17.02 -20.94 6.80
CA GLU A 169 -17.76 -19.84 6.19
C GLU A 169 -17.28 -18.49 6.74
N GLY A 170 -17.16 -18.36 8.05
CA GLY A 170 -16.71 -17.11 8.66
C GLY A 170 -15.23 -16.81 8.39
N ARG A 171 -14.37 -17.84 8.36
CA ARG A 171 -12.98 -17.68 7.88
C ARG A 171 -12.93 -17.21 6.43
N TRP A 172 -13.76 -17.79 5.56
CA TRP A 172 -13.87 -17.34 4.17
C TRP A 172 -14.27 -15.86 4.06
N GLN A 173 -15.27 -15.43 4.83
CA GLN A 173 -15.69 -14.02 4.87
C GLN A 173 -14.59 -13.08 5.40
N ASN A 174 -13.76 -13.55 6.34
CA ASN A 174 -12.65 -12.75 6.87
C ASN A 174 -11.49 -12.60 5.88
N ARG A 175 -11.29 -13.53 4.94
CA ARG A 175 -10.28 -13.43 3.86
C ARG A 175 -10.77 -12.54 2.71
N ARG A 176 -10.82 -11.23 2.95
CA ARG A 176 -11.41 -10.26 2.01
C ARG A 176 -10.49 -9.08 1.69
N ILE A 177 -10.84 -8.40 0.61
CA ILE A 177 -10.41 -7.04 0.30
C ILE A 177 -11.60 -6.12 0.53
N GLU A 178 -11.37 -5.00 1.20
CA GLU A 178 -12.36 -3.97 1.50
C GLU A 178 -11.96 -2.64 0.87
N PHE A 179 -12.94 -1.85 0.45
CA PHE A 179 -12.74 -0.47 0.00
C PHE A 179 -13.43 0.47 0.96
N SER A 180 -12.66 1.38 1.56
CA SER A 180 -13.17 2.44 2.42
C SER A 180 -12.88 3.80 1.82
N ILE A 181 -13.76 4.78 2.07
CA ILE A 181 -13.57 6.14 1.55
C ILE A 181 -12.37 6.75 2.29
N GLY A 182 -11.33 7.11 1.55
CA GLY A 182 -10.12 7.70 2.09
C GLY A 182 -10.23 9.23 2.17
N ALA A 183 -9.62 9.83 3.20
CA ALA A 183 -9.27 11.25 3.15
C ALA A 183 -8.08 11.42 2.18
N LYS A 184 -8.08 12.50 1.38
CA LYS A 184 -6.92 12.86 0.56
C LYS A 184 -5.70 13.02 1.48
N GLY A 185 -4.72 12.11 1.34
CA GLY A 185 -3.39 12.25 1.94
C GLY A 185 -3.35 12.04 3.44
N GLU A 186 -3.14 10.80 3.87
CA GLU A 186 -2.29 10.51 5.03
C GLU A 186 -1.80 9.07 4.84
N GLN A 187 -0.65 8.91 4.17
CA GLN A 187 0.12 7.68 4.30
C GLN A 187 0.88 7.77 5.63
N PRO A 188 0.83 6.74 6.50
CA PRO A 188 1.60 6.73 7.75
C PRO A 188 3.12 6.76 7.51
#